data_AF-A0A0G0BWZ3-F1
#
_entry.id   AF-A0A0G0BWZ3-F1
#
_cell.length_a   1.000
_cell.length_b   1.000
_cell.length_c   1.000
_cell.angle_alpha   90.00
_cell.angle_beta   90.00
_cell.angle_gamma   90.00
#
_symmetry.space_group_name_H-M   'P 1'
#
loop_
_entity.id
_entity.type
_entity.pdbx_description
1 polymer ?
#
loop_
_entity_poly.entity_id
_entity_poly.type
_entity_poly.pdbx_seq_one_letter_code
_entity_poly.pdbx_strand_id
1 'polypeptide(L)' 'MPDPDIPIIEISDEDIERISEDIVELPNEKKERYLTEYSLSEYDSNVLTANKNISEYFEDIVKIIFLNNL' A
#
# COMPACT_ATOMS: atom_id res chain seq x y z
N MET A 1 26.61 17.30 -20.30
CA MET A 1 27.33 17.63 -19.06
C MET A 1 26.29 17.66 -17.95
N PRO A 2 26.55 17.07 -16.78
CA PRO A 2 25.66 17.25 -15.63
C PRO A 2 25.52 18.75 -15.32
N ASP A 3 24.36 19.14 -14.80
CA ASP A 3 24.08 20.52 -14.42
C ASP A 3 25.03 20.96 -13.30
N PRO A 4 25.87 22.00 -13.49
CA PRO A 4 26.88 22.40 -12.51
C PRO A 4 26.27 22.89 -11.20
N ASP A 5 25.00 23.31 -11.19
CA ASP A 5 24.29 23.79 -10.00
C ASP A 5 23.63 22.65 -9.22
N ILE A 6 23.60 21.42 -9.75
CA ILE A 6 22.99 20.26 -9.10
C ILE A 6 24.09 19.32 -8.60
N PRO A 7 24.25 19.16 -7.26
CA PRO A 7 25.19 18.20 -6.71
C PRO A 7 24.74 16.76 -7.02
N ILE A 8 25.71 15.85 -7.15
CA ILE A 8 25.43 14.42 -7.28
C ILE A 8 24.85 13.92 -5.96
N ILE A 9 23.65 13.32 -6.03
CA ILE A 9 23.03 12.64 -4.89
C ILE A 9 23.50 11.18 -4.92
N GLU A 10 24.25 10.78 -3.91
CA GLU A 10 24.60 9.38 -3.68
C GLU A 10 23.54 8.76 -2.76
N ILE A 11 22.91 7.67 -3.20
CA ILE A 11 21.95 6.90 -2.41
C ILE A 11 22.67 5.62 -1.97
N SER A 12 22.81 5.40 -0.66
CA SER A 12 23.49 4.21 -0.13
C SER A 12 22.54 3.01 -0.07
N ASP A 13 23.10 1.80 0.03
CA ASP A 13 22.31 0.59 0.20
C ASP A 13 21.54 0.62 1.54
N GLU A 14 22.11 1.21 2.59
CA GLU A 14 21.43 1.40 3.88
C GLU A 14 20.22 2.33 3.78
N ASP A 15 20.28 3.37 2.93
CA ASP A 15 19.13 4.23 2.67
C ASP A 15 18.01 3.47 1.93
N ILE A 16 18.37 2.59 0.99
CA ILE A 16 17.42 1.76 0.25
C ILE A 16 16.75 0.76 1.20
N GLU A 17 17.52 0.08 2.06
CA GLU A 17 17.00 -0.88 3.03
C GLU A 17 16.03 -0.20 4.00
N ARG A 18 16.43 0.94 4.59
CA ARG A 18 15.57 1.70 5.50
C ARG A 18 14.25 2.11 4.86
N ILE A 19 14.28 2.64 3.64
CA ILE A 19 13.05 3.05 2.94
C ILE A 19 12.19 1.82 2.62
N SER A 20 12.81 0.70 2.24
CA SER A 20 12.09 -0.53 1.93
C SER A 20 11.34 -1.10 3.14
N GLU A 21 11.89 -0.97 4.34
CA GLU A 21 11.22 -1.36 5.60
C GLU A 21 10.03 -0.45 5.96
N ASP A 22 10.08 0.82 5.56
CA ASP A 22 9.03 1.81 5.81
C ASP A 22 7.88 1.75 4.77
N ILE A 23 8.09 1.08 3.63
CA ILE A 23 7.07 0.94 2.60
C ILE A 23 5.94 0.04 3.12
N VAL A 24 4.76 0.64 3.23
CA VAL A 24 3.52 -0.10 3.48
C VAL A 24 3.04 -0.80 2.20
N GLU A 25 2.10 -1.72 2.36
CA GLU A 25 1.41 -2.38 1.25
C GLU A 25 0.94 -1.37 0.20
N LEU A 26 1.37 -1.57 -1.05
CA LEU A 26 1.03 -0.70 -2.17
C LEU A 26 -0.42 -0.93 -2.63
N PRO A 27 -1.06 0.05 -3.29
CA PRO A 27 -2.46 -0.08 -3.72
C PRO A 27 -2.75 -1.30 -4.61
N ASN A 28 -1.79 -1.69 -5.46
CA ASN A 28 -1.92 -2.86 -6.32
C ASN A 28 -1.84 -4.17 -5.52
N GLU A 29 -0.90 -4.24 -4.57
CA GLU A 29 -0.77 -5.40 -3.67
C GLU A 29 -2.04 -5.57 -2.83
N LYS A 30 -2.55 -4.45 -2.30
CA LYS A 30 -3.81 -4.40 -1.57
C LYS A 30 -5.00 -4.87 -2.42
N LYS A 31 -5.07 -4.49 -3.71
CA LYS A 31 -6.10 -4.94 -4.64
C LYS A 31 -6.06 -6.47 -4.81
N GLU A 32 -4.87 -7.03 -5.04
CA GLU A 32 -4.70 -8.48 -5.17
C GLU A 32 -5.10 -9.21 -3.88
N ARG A 33 -4.79 -8.64 -2.71
CA ARG A 33 -5.25 -9.17 -1.43
C ARG A 33 -6.77 -9.14 -1.32
N TYR A 34 -7.44 -8.06 -1.72
CA TYR A 34 -8.90 -7.97 -1.67
C TYR A 34 -9.59 -8.98 -2.59
N LEU A 35 -9.01 -9.24 -3.77
CA LEU A 35 -9.46 -10.27 -4.69
C LEU A 35 -9.33 -11.68 -4.09
N THR A 36 -8.22 -11.95 -3.41
CA THR A 36 -7.87 -13.31 -2.94
C THR A 36 -8.40 -13.63 -1.54
N GLU A 37 -8.18 -12.76 -0.57
CA GLU A 37 -8.55 -12.98 0.83
C GLU A 37 -10.00 -12.60 1.13
N TYR A 38 -10.51 -11.54 0.50
CA TYR A 38 -11.88 -11.08 0.72
C TYR A 38 -12.84 -11.51 -0.39
N SER A 39 -12.34 -12.17 -1.44
CA SER A 39 -13.14 -12.65 -2.58
C SER A 39 -14.00 -11.55 -3.21
N LEU A 40 -13.51 -10.30 -3.19
CA LEU A 40 -14.20 -9.18 -3.82
C LEU A 40 -14.10 -9.25 -5.34
N SER A 41 -15.03 -8.60 -6.03
CA SER A 41 -14.90 -8.45 -7.49
C SER A 41 -13.71 -7.56 -7.84
N GLU A 42 -13.21 -7.66 -9.08
CA GLU A 42 -12.17 -6.77 -9.55
C GLU A 42 -12.61 -5.29 -9.51
N TYR A 43 -13.88 -5.04 -9.85
CA TYR A 43 -14.45 -3.71 -9.79
C TYR A 43 -14.45 -3.15 -8.36
N ASP A 44 -14.95 -3.90 -7.39
CA ASP A 44 -15.02 -3.46 -5.99
C ASP A 44 -13.62 -3.28 -5.40
N SER A 45 -12.70 -4.20 -5.71
CA SER A 45 -11.31 -4.11 -5.26
C SER A 45 -10.64 -2.85 -5.80
N ASN A 46 -10.81 -2.54 -7.10
CA ASN A 46 -10.31 -1.29 -7.69
C ASN A 46 -10.89 -0.05 -7.02
N VAL A 47 -12.20 -0.03 -6.76
CA VAL A 47 -12.88 1.13 -6.15
C VAL A 47 -12.40 1.36 -4.72
N LEU A 48 -12.29 0.29 -3.93
CA LEU A 48 -11.90 0.39 -2.52
C LEU A 48 -10.42 0.74 -2.33
N THR A 49 -9.54 0.36 -3.25
CA THR A 49 -8.09 0.67 -3.17
C THR A 49 -7.69 1.97 -3.88
N ALA A 50 -8.60 2.62 -4.61
CA ALA A 50 -8.32 3.87 -5.31
C ALA A 50 -8.00 5.06 -4.38
N ASN A 51 -8.41 4.99 -3.10
CA ASN A 51 -8.12 6.01 -2.10
C ASN A 51 -7.69 5.35 -0.79
N LYS A 52 -6.55 5.79 -0.25
CA LYS A 52 -5.99 5.25 0.99
C LYS A 52 -6.99 5.26 2.15
N ASN A 53 -7.65 6.39 2.41
CA ASN A 53 -8.58 6.54 3.53
C ASN A 53 -9.80 5.62 3.38
N ILE A 54 -10.29 5.42 2.15
CA ILE A 54 -11.39 4.47 1.88
C ILE A 54 -10.94 3.04 2.15
N SER A 55 -9.74 2.67 1.70
CA SER A 55 -9.19 1.33 1.90
C SER A 55 -9.00 1.01 3.39
N GLU A 56 -8.49 1.97 4.17
CA GLU A 56 -8.28 1.83 5.62
C GLU A 56 -9.61 1.70 6.36
N TYR A 57 -10.59 2.54 6.01
CA TYR A 57 -11.92 2.48 6.61
C TYR A 57 -12.62 1.13 6.36
N PHE A 58 -12.50 0.60 5.14
CA PHE A 58 -13.00 -0.73 4.81
C PHE A 58 -12.34 -1.82 5.66
N GLU A 59 -11.01 -1.81 5.76
CA GLU A 59 -10.26 -2.78 6.58
C GLU A 59 -10.62 -2.71 8.06
N ASP A 60 -10.86 -1.51 8.59
CA ASP A 60 -11.27 -1.34 9.98
C ASP A 60 -12.66 -1.94 10.24
N ILE A 61 -13.61 -1.77 9.31
CA ILE A 61 -14.91 -2.45 9.38
C ILE A 61 -14.74 -3.96 9.32
N VAL A 62 -13.90 -4.45 8.39
CA VAL A 62 -13.61 -5.88 8.24
C VAL A 62 -13.07 -6.46 9.55
N LYS A 63 -12.08 -5.80 10.18
CA LYS A 63 -11.53 -6.19 11.49
C LYS A 63 -12.61 -6.24 12.57
N ILE A 64 -13.47 -5.22 12.66
CA ILE A 64 -14.56 -5.17 13.64
C ILE A 64 -15.52 -6.34 13.45
N ILE A 65 -15.90 -6.66 12.20
CA ILE A 65 -16.82 -7.77 11.92
C ILE A 65 -16.18 -9.11 12.31
N PHE A 66 -14.90 -9.33 11.96
CA PHE A 66 -14.22 -10.58 12.29
C PHE A 66 -13.99 -10.76 13.80
N LEU A 67 -13.71 -9.69 14.54
CA LEU A 67 -13.57 -9.73 16.01
C LEU A 67 -14.90 -10.02 16.72
N ASN A 68 -16.03 -9.56 16.18
CA ASN A 68 -17.36 -9.79 16.76
C ASN A 68 -17.98 -11.15 16.41
N ASN A 69 -17.35 -11.93 15.51
CA ASN A 69 -17.76 -13.28 15.13
C ASN A 69 -16.94 -14.38 15.85
N LEU A 70 -16.15 -14.00 16.86
CA LEU A 70 -15.46 -14.85 17.84
C LEU A 70 -16.09 -14.65 19.23
#